data_AF-A0A1G2ZVZ3-F1
#
_entry.id   AF-A0A1G2ZVZ3-F1
#
_cell.length_a   1.000
_cell.length_b   1.000
_cell.length_c   1.000
_cell.angle_alpha   90.00
_cell.angle_beta   90.00
_cell.angle_gamma   90.00
#
_symmetry.space_group_name_H-M   'P 1'
#
loop_
_entity.id
_entity.type
_entity.pdbx_description
1 polymer ?
#
loop_
_entity_poly.entity_id
_entity_poly.type
_entity_poly.pdbx_seq_one_letter_code
_entity_poly.pdbx_strand_id
1 'polypeptide(L)'
;MSRASAENLYSIHKGKPFYETLVSYITSSPLIVLVIEGYRAVSVVRKLLGATFGYDAEPGTIRGDFGCSKGMNLVHGSDSSESAEREIPLFFTTQEIVEIRRCD
;
A
#
# COMPACT_ATOMS: atom_id res chain seq x y z
N MET A 1 3.07 12.77 -1.80
CA MET A 1 2.21 12.82 -0.59
C MET A 1 2.81 13.81 0.41
N SER A 2 2.01 14.51 1.21
CA SER A 2 2.52 15.39 2.26
C SER A 2 3.03 14.60 3.48
N ARG A 3 3.96 15.17 4.26
CA ARG A 3 4.44 14.53 5.49
C ARG A 3 3.32 14.29 6.50
N ALA A 4 2.42 15.25 6.69
CA ALA A 4 1.28 15.12 7.59
C ALA A 4 0.36 13.94 7.21
N SER A 5 0.10 13.75 5.90
CA SER A 5 -0.66 12.61 5.40
C SER A 5 0.05 11.28 5.68
N ALA A 6 1.37 11.22 5.50
CA ALA A 6 2.19 10.04 5.77
C ALA A 6 2.18 9.66 7.26
N GLU A 7 2.28 10.65 8.14
CA GLU A 7 2.23 10.45 9.59
C GLU A 7 0.85 9.95 10.05
N ASN A 8 -0.22 10.42 9.41
CA ASN A 8 -1.57 9.90 9.67
C ASN A 8 -1.71 8.44 9.22
N LEU A 9 -1.27 8.13 7.99
CA LEU A 9 -1.24 6.76 7.44
C LEU A 9 -0.50 5.79 8.36
N TYR A 10 0.68 6.19 8.85
CA TYR A 10 1.52 5.35 9.70
C TYR A 10 1.36 5.60 11.19
N SER A 11 0.26 6.23 11.62
CA SER A 11 0.01 6.57 13.03
C SER A 11 0.14 5.37 13.98
N ILE A 12 -0.27 4.17 13.55
CA ILE A 12 -0.13 2.90 14.28
C ILE A 12 1.33 2.44 14.47
N HIS A 13 2.28 3.07 13.79
CA HIS A 13 3.71 2.78 13.88
C HIS A 13 4.48 3.89 14.60
N LYS A 14 3.80 4.94 15.06
CA LYS A 14 4.44 6.04 15.80
C LYS A 14 5.17 5.50 17.04
N GLY A 15 6.42 5.94 17.22
CA GLY A 15 7.29 5.48 18.30
C GLY A 15 8.09 4.21 17.99
N LYS A 16 7.85 3.53 16.85
CA LYS A 16 8.71 2.43 16.41
C LYS A 16 10.02 2.97 15.83
N PRO A 17 11.15 2.26 15.98
CA PRO A 17 12.46 2.73 15.50
C PRO A 17 12.52 3.07 14.01
N PHE A 18 11.68 2.43 13.20
CA PHE A 18 11.62 2.60 11.74
C PHE A 18 10.61 3.67 11.27
N TYR A 19 9.85 4.29 12.18
CA TYR A 19 8.75 5.20 11.82
C TYR A 19 9.23 6.40 10.99
N GLU A 20 10.31 7.06 11.43
CA GLU A 20 10.85 8.23 10.73
C GLU A 20 11.37 7.89 9.33
N THR A 21 12.07 6.75 9.20
CA THR A 21 12.52 6.26 7.90
C THR A 21 11.34 5.96 6.98
N LEU A 22 10.27 5.37 7.51
CA LEU A 22 9.06 5.04 6.76
C LEU A 22 8.36 6.30 6.23
N VAL A 23 8.17 7.31 7.09
CA VAL A 23 7.59 8.62 6.72
C VAL A 23 8.47 9.33 5.70
N SER A 24 9.79 9.35 5.90
CA SER A 24 10.74 9.97 4.97
C SER A 24 10.72 9.29 3.60
N TYR A 25 10.63 7.97 3.56
CA TYR A 25 10.63 7.20 2.30
C TYR A 25 9.36 7.44 1.49
N ILE A 26 8.18 7.33 2.12
CA ILE A 26 6.92 7.46 1.39
C ILE A 26 6.65 8.90 0.91
N THR A 27 7.36 9.88 1.48
CA THR A 27 7.25 11.30 1.10
C THR A 27 8.35 11.74 0.13
N SER A 28 9.34 10.89 -0.18
CA SER A 28 10.51 11.27 -0.97
C SER A 28 10.24 11.36 -2.49
N SER A 29 9.10 10.87 -2.97
CA SER A 29 8.79 10.79 -4.40
C SER A 29 7.27 10.84 -4.64
N PRO A 30 6.81 11.24 -5.84
CA PRO A 30 5.43 11.03 -6.27
C PRO A 30 5.02 9.55 -6.15
N LEU A 31 3.73 9.34 -5.87
CA LEU A 31 3.11 8.02 -5.70
C LEU A 31 1.97 7.86 -6.71
N ILE A 32 1.76 6.63 -7.15
CA ILE A 32 0.52 6.23 -7.81
C ILE A 32 -0.31 5.51 -6.74
N VAL A 33 -1.54 5.97 -6.51
CA VAL A 33 -2.46 5.39 -5.53
C VAL A 33 -3.64 4.80 -6.28
N LEU A 34 -4.06 3.59 -5.89
CA LEU A 34 -5.14 2.85 -6.51
C LEU A 34 -6.12 2.38 -5.43
N VAL A 35 -7.42 2.46 -5.71
CA VAL A 35 -8.47 1.74 -4.99
C VAL A 35 -8.94 0.62 -5.89
N ILE A 36 -8.92 -0.61 -5.40
CA ILE A 36 -9.24 -1.81 -6.19
C ILE A 36 -10.44 -2.51 -5.55
N GLU A 37 -11.47 -2.75 -6.36
CA GLU A 37 -12.65 -3.51 -5.99
C GLU A 37 -12.59 -4.95 -6.55
N GLY A 38 -13.10 -5.90 -5.79
CA GLY A 38 -13.30 -7.27 -6.25
C GLY A 38 -13.50 -8.27 -5.12
N TYR A 39 -13.89 -9.49 -5.48
CA TYR A 39 -14.03 -10.58 -4.50
C TYR A 39 -12.70 -10.84 -3.79
N ARG A 40 -12.70 -10.69 -2.46
CA ARG A 40 -11.51 -10.83 -1.60
C ARG A 40 -10.33 -9.94 -2.02
N ALA A 41 -10.61 -8.74 -2.54
CA ALA A 41 -9.64 -7.80 -3.12
C ALA A 41 -8.35 -7.65 -2.29
N VAL A 42 -8.45 -7.39 -0.99
CA VAL A 42 -7.28 -7.24 -0.11
C VAL A 42 -6.36 -8.47 -0.19
N SER A 43 -6.91 -9.67 -0.02
CA SER A 43 -6.10 -10.90 -0.06
C SER A 43 -5.52 -11.19 -1.45
N VAL A 44 -6.26 -10.88 -2.51
CA VAL A 44 -5.82 -11.06 -3.90
C VAL A 44 -4.68 -10.10 -4.21
N VAL A 45 -4.85 -8.82 -3.90
CA VAL A 45 -3.81 -7.79 -4.07
C VAL A 45 -2.57 -8.17 -3.27
N ARG A 46 -2.69 -8.55 -1.99
CA ARG A 46 -1.55 -8.98 -1.17
C ARG A 46 -0.81 -10.18 -1.77
N LYS A 47 -1.53 -11.13 -2.36
CA LYS A 47 -0.92 -12.25 -3.09
C LYS A 47 -0.15 -11.79 -4.33
N LEU A 48 -0.69 -10.83 -5.09
CA LEU A 48 -0.01 -10.23 -6.26
C LEU A 48 1.24 -9.42 -5.87
N LEU A 49 1.22 -8.73 -4.73
CA LEU A 49 2.40 -7.99 -4.25
C LEU A 49 3.54 -8.94 -3.86
N GLY A 50 3.20 -10.06 -3.22
CA GLY A 50 4.17 -10.98 -2.63
C GLY A 50 4.59 -10.59 -1.20
N ALA A 51 5.49 -11.37 -0.62
CA ALA A 51 6.00 -11.15 0.74
C ALA A 51 6.54 -9.73 0.93
N THR A 52 6.48 -9.19 2.15
CA THR A 52 6.89 -7.81 2.44
C THR A 52 8.34 -7.52 2.02
N PHE A 53 9.22 -8.51 2.14
CA PHE A 53 10.61 -8.41 1.76
C PHE A 53 10.84 -9.11 0.42
N GLY A 54 11.41 -8.40 -0.56
CA GLY A 54 11.52 -8.89 -1.94
C GLY A 54 12.29 -10.21 -2.08
N TYR A 55 13.33 -10.42 -1.28
CA TYR A 55 14.11 -11.67 -1.29
C TYR A 55 13.36 -12.87 -0.69
N ASP A 56 12.25 -12.64 0.04
CA ASP A 56 11.35 -13.68 0.53
C ASP A 56 10.10 -13.81 -0.37
N ALA A 57 9.97 -12.98 -1.41
CA ALA A 57 8.81 -12.98 -2.30
C ALA A 57 9.00 -13.94 -3.46
N GLU A 58 7.96 -14.72 -3.76
CA GLU A 58 7.97 -15.71 -4.84
C GLU A 58 8.12 -15.07 -6.23
N PRO A 59 8.79 -15.72 -7.18
CA PRO A 59 8.80 -15.29 -8.58
C PRO A 59 7.38 -15.15 -9.15
N GLY A 60 7.16 -14.12 -9.96
CA GLY A 60 5.86 -13.78 -10.54
C GLY A 60 5.02 -12.81 -9.68
N THR A 61 5.48 -12.45 -8.47
CA THR A 61 4.88 -11.34 -7.72
C THR A 61 5.63 -10.04 -7.98
N ILE A 62 4.98 -8.89 -7.76
CA ILE A 62 5.61 -7.58 -7.99
C ILE A 62 6.92 -7.44 -7.21
N ARG A 63 6.94 -7.86 -5.95
CA ARG A 63 8.15 -7.76 -5.11
C ARG A 63 9.20 -8.82 -5.43
N GLY A 64 8.80 -10.02 -5.84
CA GLY A 64 9.74 -11.07 -6.23
C GLY A 64 10.46 -10.74 -7.54
N ASP A 65 9.73 -10.15 -8.49
CA ASP A 65 10.27 -9.85 -9.82
C ASP A 65 11.08 -8.55 -9.87
N PHE A 66 10.71 -7.55 -9.05
CA PHE A 66 11.30 -6.20 -9.14
C PHE A 66 11.97 -5.72 -7.85
N GLY A 67 11.73 -6.36 -6.70
CA GLY A 67 12.20 -5.91 -5.40
C GLY A 67 13.56 -6.49 -5.00
N CYS A 68 14.53 -5.62 -4.70
CA CYS A 68 15.87 -6.06 -4.25
C CYS A 68 16.22 -5.64 -2.80
N SER A 69 15.32 -4.98 -2.08
CA SER A 69 15.61 -4.33 -0.79
C SER A 69 14.80 -4.91 0.39
N LYS A 70 15.40 -4.86 1.58
CA LYS A 70 14.73 -5.12 2.87
C LYS A 70 13.72 -4.03 3.27
N GLY A 71 13.97 -2.77 2.89
CA GLY A 71 13.16 -1.63 3.36
C GLY A 71 12.36 -0.93 2.27
N MET A 72 12.77 -1.07 1.01
CA MET A 72 12.21 -0.36 -0.13
C MET A 72 11.61 -1.39 -1.10
N ASN A 73 10.38 -1.81 -0.83
CA ASN A 73 9.73 -2.95 -1.49
C ASN A 73 8.73 -2.53 -2.59
N LEU A 74 8.96 -1.35 -3.18
CA LEU A 74 8.26 -0.79 -4.35
C LEU A 74 6.79 -0.42 -4.20
N VAL A 75 6.00 -1.24 -3.51
CA VAL A 75 4.53 -1.16 -3.50
C VAL A 75 3.96 -1.43 -2.11
N HIS A 76 2.95 -0.64 -1.73
CA HIS A 76 2.14 -0.83 -0.53
C HIS A 76 0.79 -1.45 -0.88
N GLY A 77 0.22 -2.20 0.06
CA GLY A 77 -1.16 -2.68 -0.02
C GLY A 77 -1.66 -3.02 1.36
N SER A 78 -2.89 -2.58 1.66
CA SER A 78 -3.55 -2.80 2.94
C SER A 78 -3.50 -4.27 3.35
N ASP A 79 -3.23 -4.54 4.62
CA ASP A 79 -3.06 -5.89 5.16
C ASP A 79 -4.37 -6.56 5.59
N SER A 80 -5.43 -5.77 5.79
CA SER A 80 -6.76 -6.24 6.14
C SER A 80 -7.84 -5.30 5.57
N SER A 81 -9.10 -5.73 5.62
CA SER A 81 -10.24 -4.89 5.23
C SER A 81 -10.36 -3.64 6.12
N GLU A 82 -10.11 -3.79 7.42
CA GLU A 82 -10.13 -2.68 8.38
C GLU A 82 -9.02 -1.68 8.09
N SER A 83 -7.84 -2.15 7.64
CA SER A 83 -6.77 -1.25 7.18
C SER A 83 -7.17 -0.55 5.89
N ALA A 84 -7.78 -1.24 4.93
CA ALA A 84 -8.26 -0.62 3.70
C ALA A 84 -9.30 0.48 3.97
N GLU A 85 -10.28 0.22 4.85
CA GLU A 85 -11.30 1.19 5.26
C GLU A 85 -10.71 2.45 5.92
N ARG A 86 -9.62 2.31 6.67
CA ARG A 86 -8.89 3.45 7.25
C ARG A 86 -8.02 4.18 6.24
N GLU A 87 -7.40 3.45 5.31
CA GLU A 87 -6.41 3.98 4.37
C GLU A 87 -7.05 4.73 3.18
N ILE A 88 -8.12 4.20 2.59
CA ILE A 88 -8.81 4.79 1.43
C ILE A 88 -9.16 6.28 1.64
N PRO A 89 -9.82 6.71 2.74
CA PRO A 89 -10.19 8.11 2.93
C PRO A 89 -9.01 9.04 3.20
N LEU A 90 -7.79 8.51 3.40
CA LEU A 90 -6.58 9.34 3.50
C LEU A 90 -6.09 9.82 2.14
N PHE A 91 -6.50 9.15 1.05
CA PHE A 91 -6.04 9.41 -0.31
C PHE A 91 -7.13 9.86 -1.25
N PHE A 92 -8.38 9.43 -1.05
CA PHE A 92 -9.48 9.71 -1.94
C PHE A 92 -10.71 10.21 -1.17
N THR A 93 -11.35 11.24 -1.72
CA THR A 93 -12.74 11.57 -1.42
C THR A 93 -13.68 10.58 -2.11
N THR A 94 -14.92 10.48 -1.64
CA THR A 94 -15.90 9.58 -2.25
C THR A 94 -16.21 9.93 -3.70
N GLN A 95 -16.04 11.19 -4.11
CA GLN A 95 -16.27 11.65 -5.48
C GLN A 95 -15.13 11.26 -6.44
N GLU A 96 -13.94 10.96 -5.93
CA GLU A 96 -12.80 10.50 -6.75
C GLU A 96 -12.84 8.98 -6.99
N ILE A 97 -13.68 8.25 -6.24
CA ILE A 97 -13.88 6.81 -6.41
C ILE A 97 -14.96 6.61 -7.46
N VAL A 98 -14.56 6.02 -8.60
CA VAL A 98 -15.46 5.74 -9.71
C VAL A 98 -16.13 4.39 -9.50
N GLU A 99 -17.45 4.38 -9.45
CA GLU A 99 -18.23 3.14 -9.49
C GLU A 99 -18.32 2.65 -10.94
N ILE A 100 -17.76 1.46 -11.19
CA ILE A 100 -17.72 0.87 -12.53
C ILE A 100 -18.63 -0.35 -12.55
N ARG A 101 -19.66 -0.31 -13.40
CA ARG A 101 -20.44 -1.50 -13.70
C ARG A 101 -19.60 -2.43 -14.58
N ARG A 102 -19.15 -3.54 -14.01
CA ARG A 102 -18.46 -4.56 -14.79
C ARG A 102 -19.42 -5.26 -15.76
N CYS A 103 -18.89 -5.77 -16.86
CA CYS A 103 -19.68 -6.43 -17.89
C CYS A 103 -19.90 -7.92 -17.65
N ASP A 104 -19.23 -8.49 -16.65
CA ASP A 104 -19.41 -9.85 -16.14
C ASP A 104 -20.47 -9.93 -15.04
#